data_AF-A0A3D4EMB0-F1
#
_entry.id   AF-A0A3D4EMB0-F1
#
_cell.length_a   1.000
_cell.length_b   1.000
_cell.length_c   1.000
_cell.angle_alpha   90.00
_cell.angle_beta   90.00
_cell.angle_gamma   90.00
#
_symmetry.space_group_name_H-M   'P 1'
#
loop_
_entity.id
_entity.type
_entity.pdbx_description
1 polymer ?
#
loop_
_entity_poly.entity_id
_entity_poly.type
_entity_poly.pdbx_seq_one_letter_code
_entity_poly.pdbx_strand_id
1 'polypeptide(L)'
;MSSHYEAPIREPLILGEKSYHDISVDVGAPILGKANKSWWICFSIALIAFLWGLGCIVYTVSTGIGVWGLNKTIGWAWDITNFVWWVGIG
;
A
#
# COMPACT_ATOMS: atom_id res chain seq x y z
N MET A 1 26.26 -33.64 14.63
CA MET A 1 25.14 -33.35 13.72
C MET A 1 24.04 -32.76 14.57
N SER A 2 23.78 -31.46 14.43
CA SER A 2 22.73 -30.76 15.18
C SER A 2 21.40 -31.47 14.94
N SER A 3 20.76 -31.92 16.02
CA SER A 3 19.46 -32.56 16.02
C SER A 3 18.38 -31.53 15.70
N HIS A 4 18.23 -31.20 14.42
CA HIS A 4 17.13 -30.35 13.97
C HIS A 4 15.86 -31.19 13.95
N TYR A 5 14.96 -30.95 14.91
CA TYR A 5 13.67 -31.62 14.99
C TYR A 5 12.58 -30.65 14.55
N GLU A 6 11.94 -30.96 13.42
CA GLU A 6 10.77 -30.24 12.91
C GLU A 6 9.53 -31.12 13.04
N ALA A 7 8.41 -30.52 13.42
CA ALA A 7 7.15 -31.26 13.54
C ALA A 7 6.64 -31.66 12.14
N PRO A 8 6.31 -32.95 11.91
CA PRO A 8 5.92 -33.44 10.58
C PRO A 8 4.55 -32.94 10.09
N ILE A 9 3.79 -32.25 10.95
CA ILE A 9 2.52 -31.61 10.61
C ILE A 9 2.70 -30.24 9.90
N ARG A 10 3.92 -29.69 9.89
CA ARG A 10 4.19 -28.41 9.23
C ARG A 10 4.27 -28.60 7.72
N GLU A 11 3.50 -27.81 6.99
CA GLU A 11 3.60 -27.73 5.55
C GLU A 11 4.78 -26.84 5.12
N PRO A 12 5.44 -27.16 4.00
CA PRO A 12 6.53 -26.33 3.48
C PRO A 12 5.99 -24.98 2.99
N LEU A 13 6.59 -23.88 3.46
CA LEU A 13 6.24 -22.52 3.02
C LEU A 13 6.80 -22.17 1.64
N ILE A 14 7.91 -22.81 1.25
CA ILE A 14 8.54 -22.63 -0.06
C ILE A 14 8.25 -23.88 -0.87
N LEU A 15 7.52 -23.68 -1.97
CA LEU A 15 7.16 -24.74 -2.91
C LEU A 15 8.15 -24.80 -4.06
N GLY A 16 8.43 -26.01 -4.54
CA GLY A 16 9.50 -26.29 -5.49
C GLY A 16 10.86 -26.27 -4.79
N GLU A 17 11.74 -27.20 -5.14
CA GLU A 17 13.08 -27.31 -4.56
C GLU A 17 13.97 -26.14 -5.04
N LYS A 18 13.74 -24.95 -4.49
CA LYS A 18 14.46 -23.72 -4.85
C LYS A 18 15.77 -23.61 -4.08
N SER A 19 16.86 -23.35 -4.79
CA SER A 19 18.14 -22.97 -4.20
C SER A 19 18.16 -21.48 -3.82
N TYR A 20 19.17 -21.06 -3.04
CA TYR A 20 19.38 -19.64 -2.72
C TYR A 20 19.57 -18.76 -3.96
N HIS A 21 20.16 -19.30 -5.03
CA HIS A 21 20.32 -18.58 -6.28
C HIS A 21 18.95 -18.33 -6.94
N ASP A 22 18.07 -19.33 -6.96
CA ASP A 22 16.74 -19.23 -7.58
C ASP A 22 15.89 -18.17 -6.88
N ILE A 23 15.92 -18.13 -5.53
CA ILE A 23 15.22 -17.10 -4.74
C ILE A 23 15.72 -15.70 -5.13
N SER A 24 17.03 -15.53 -5.26
CA SER A 24 17.64 -14.24 -5.60
C SER A 24 17.22 -13.77 -7.01
N VAL A 25 17.20 -14.69 -7.97
CA VAL A 25 16.80 -14.41 -9.36
C VAL A 25 15.32 -14.07 -9.43
N ASP A 26 14.45 -14.85 -8.77
CA ASP A 26 13.00 -14.65 -8.81
C ASP A 26 12.57 -13.30 -8.20
N VAL A 27 13.17 -12.91 -7.07
CA VAL A 27 12.88 -11.62 -6.41
C VAL A 27 13.48 -10.45 -7.19
N GLY A 28 14.66 -10.63 -7.79
CA GLY A 28 15.34 -9.59 -8.56
C GLY A 28 14.73 -9.33 -9.94
N ALA A 29 14.18 -10.36 -10.58
CA ALA A 29 13.63 -10.29 -11.94
C ALA A 29 12.64 -9.12 -12.17
N PRO A 30 11.61 -8.88 -11.31
CA PRO A 30 10.68 -7.77 -11.52
C PRO A 30 11.32 -6.38 -11.33
N ILE A 31 12.44 -6.28 -10.61
CA ILE A 31 13.15 -5.01 -10.34
C ILE A 31 14.10 -4.68 -11.49
N LEU A 32 14.79 -5.69 -12.03
CA LEU A 32 15.78 -5.53 -13.10
C LEU A 32 15.13 -5.38 -14.50
N GLY A 33 13.88 -5.82 -14.63
CA GLY A 33 13.09 -5.67 -15.85
C GLY A 33 12.58 -4.25 -16.10
N LYS A 34 12.16 -3.97 -17.33
CA LYS A 34 11.47 -2.72 -17.66
C LYS A 34 10.00 -2.79 -17.22
N ALA A 35 9.49 -1.71 -16.65
CA ALA A 35 8.07 -1.58 -16.34
C ALA A 35 7.21 -1.74 -17.61
N ASN A 36 6.18 -2.59 -17.52
CA ASN A 36 5.29 -2.87 -18.64
C ASN A 36 4.20 -1.78 -18.80
N LYS A 37 3.40 -1.88 -19.87
CA LYS A 37 2.32 -0.90 -20.13
C LYS A 37 1.28 -0.86 -19.00
N SER A 38 0.92 -2.01 -18.43
CA SER A 38 -0.06 -2.09 -17.34
C SER A 38 0.42 -1.33 -16.10
N TRP A 39 1.71 -1.44 -15.76
CA TRP A 39 2.31 -0.70 -14.66
C TRP A 39 2.17 0.82 -14.88
N TRP A 40 2.47 1.31 -16.08
CA TRP A 40 2.31 2.72 -16.43
C TRP A 40 0.86 3.21 -16.40
N ILE A 41 -0.10 2.36 -16.79
CA ILE A 41 -1.53 2.67 -16.70
C ILE A 41 -1.94 2.83 -15.24
N CYS A 42 -1.64 1.84 -14.39
CA CYS A 42 -1.95 1.90 -12.96
C CYS A 42 -1.28 3.08 -12.27
N PHE A 43 0.00 3.32 -12.57
CA PHE A 43 0.75 4.46 -12.04
C PHE A 43 0.11 5.79 -12.43
N SER A 44 -0.28 5.95 -13.69
CA SER A 44 -0.91 7.19 -14.16
C SER A 44 -2.26 7.45 -13.49
N ILE A 45 -3.09 6.41 -13.31
CA ILE A 45 -4.37 6.53 -12.60
C ILE A 45 -4.13 6.96 -11.14
N ALA A 46 -3.20 6.31 -10.44
CA ALA A 46 -2.85 6.66 -9.07
C ALA A 46 -2.31 8.10 -8.98
N LEU A 47 -1.47 8.52 -9.93
CA LEU A 47 -0.91 9.87 -9.97
C LEU A 47 -1.98 10.95 -10.20
N ILE A 48 -2.94 10.71 -11.09
CA ILE A 48 -4.05 11.64 -11.33
C ILE A 48 -4.91 11.78 -10.08
N ALA A 49 -5.25 10.67 -9.42
CA ALA A 49 -6.01 10.68 -8.17
C ALA A 49 -5.27 11.43 -7.05
N PHE A 50 -3.94 11.24 -6.96
CA PHE A 50 -3.09 11.95 -6.01
C PHE A 50 -3.08 13.47 -6.26
N LEU A 51 -2.87 13.90 -7.51
CA LEU A 51 -2.85 15.32 -7.86
C LEU A 51 -4.22 15.99 -7.62
N TRP A 52 -5.31 15.28 -7.92
CA TRP A 52 -6.66 15.76 -7.62
C TRP A 52 -6.88 15.92 -6.10
N GLY A 53 -6.48 14.92 -5.30
CA GLY A 53 -6.55 14.98 -3.84
C GLY A 53 -5.71 16.14 -3.26
N LEU A 54 -4.51 16.37 -3.78
CA LEU A 54 -3.67 17.50 -3.39
C LEU A 54 -4.37 18.84 -3.71
N GLY A 55 -5.03 18.93 -4.86
CA GLY A 55 -5.86 20.09 -5.22
C GLY A 55 -6.98 20.35 -4.22
N CYS A 56 -7.71 19.30 -3.80
CA CYS A 56 -8.76 19.40 -2.79
C CYS A 56 -8.23 19.86 -1.41
N ILE A 57 -7.04 19.39 -1.02
CA ILE A 57 -6.37 19.83 0.22
C ILE A 57 -6.02 21.32 0.15
N VAL A 58 -5.35 21.76 -0.92
CA VAL A 58 -4.98 23.16 -1.13
C VAL A 58 -6.22 24.07 -1.14
N TYR A 59 -7.28 23.63 -1.81
CA TYR A 59 -8.56 24.35 -1.81
C TYR A 59 -9.15 24.49 -0.40
N THR A 60 -9.17 23.40 0.37
CA THR A 60 -9.66 23.44 1.76
C THR A 60 -8.83 24.39 2.62
N VAL A 61 -7.51 24.32 2.55
CA VAL A 61 -6.63 25.16 3.38
C VAL A 61 -6.76 26.64 3.03
N SER A 62 -6.97 26.96 1.74
CA SER A 62 -7.11 28.34 1.28
C SER A 62 -8.51 28.95 1.51
N THR A 63 -9.57 28.15 1.48
CA THR A 63 -10.96 28.61 1.66
C THR A 63 -11.51 28.38 3.07
N GLY A 64 -10.85 27.54 3.87
CA GLY A 64 -11.21 27.19 5.24
C GLY A 64 -11.99 25.88 5.35
N ILE A 65 -12.03 25.31 6.57
CA ILE A 65 -12.64 23.99 6.88
C ILE A 65 -14.17 23.95 6.65
N GLY A 66 -14.82 25.11 6.49
CA GLY A 66 -16.26 25.18 6.21
C GLY A 66 -16.71 24.44 4.96
N VAL A 67 -15.81 24.16 4.01
CA VAL A 67 -16.13 23.39 2.79
C VAL A 67 -16.31 21.88 3.03
N TRP A 68 -15.93 21.36 4.21
CA TRP A 68 -16.01 19.93 4.54
C TRP A 68 -17.42 19.43 4.90
N GLY A 69 -18.40 20.33 5.05
CA GLY A 69 -19.75 19.95 5.47
C GLY A 69 -19.84 19.52 6.94
N LEU A 70 -18.89 19.95 7.77
CA LEU A 70 -18.96 19.80 9.22
C LEU A 70 -20.05 20.73 9.78
N ASN A 71 -20.68 20.31 10.88
CA ASN A 71 -21.71 21.09 11.57
C ASN A 71 -21.17 21.58 12.91
N LYS A 72 -21.76 22.63 13.49
CA LYS A 72 -21.39 23.15 14.82
C LYS A 72 -21.46 22.09 15.94
N THR A 73 -22.29 21.06 15.79
CA THR A 73 -22.42 19.96 16.77
C THR A 73 -21.45 18.82 16.51
N ILE A 74 -21.10 18.57 15.24
CA ILE A 74 -20.26 17.44 14.81
C ILE A 74 -19.03 18.03 14.13
N GLY A 75 -18.01 18.26 14.95
CA GLY A 75 -16.74 18.83 14.51
C GLY A 75 -15.81 17.82 13.84
N TRP A 76 -16.01 16.51 14.08
CA TRP A 76 -15.23 15.42 13.50
C TRP A 76 -16.17 14.39 12.87
N ALA A 77 -15.85 13.99 11.63
CA ALA A 77 -16.61 13.01 10.88
C ALA A 77 -15.65 12.23 9.96
N TRP A 78 -15.58 12.61 8.68
CA TRP A 78 -14.77 11.91 7.68
C TRP A 78 -13.27 12.09 7.86
N ASP A 79 -12.85 13.22 8.39
CA ASP A 79 -11.45 13.54 8.70
C ASP A 79 -10.85 12.53 9.68
N ILE A 80 -11.47 12.34 10.84
CA ILE A 80 -10.97 11.38 11.83
C ILE A 80 -11.23 9.93 11.43
N THR A 81 -12.36 9.65 10.77
CA THR A 81 -12.70 8.28 10.34
C THR A 81 -11.64 7.75 9.38
N ASN A 82 -11.25 8.53 8.39
CA ASN A 82 -10.19 8.14 7.46
C ASN A 82 -8.81 8.10 8.14
N PHE A 83 -8.53 9.01 9.07
CA PHE A 83 -7.28 9.00 9.82
C PHE A 83 -7.09 7.68 10.60
N VAL A 84 -8.07 7.29 11.43
CA VAL A 84 -7.96 6.05 12.20
C VAL A 84 -8.02 4.79 11.32
N TRP A 85 -8.76 4.85 10.21
CA TRP A 85 -8.79 3.77 9.25
C TRP A 85 -7.41 3.51 8.64
N TRP A 86 -6.72 4.57 8.21
CA TRP A 86 -5.36 4.46 7.67
C TRP A 86 -4.32 4.06 8.72
N VAL A 87 -4.43 4.57 9.96
CA VAL A 87 -3.58 4.13 11.07
C VAL A 87 -3.78 2.65 11.37
N GLY A 88 -5.01 2.13 11.24
CA GLY A 88 -5.28 0.70 11.44
C GLY A 88 -4.76 -0.22 10.34
N ILE A 89 -4.47 0.30 9.14
CA ILE A 89 -3.85 -0.46 8.04
C ILE A 89 -2.33 -0.55 8.21
N GLY A 90 -1.71 0.53 8.71
CA GLY A 90 -0.26 0.62 8.94
C GLY A 90 0.22 -0.27 10.08
#